data_AF-A0A532CCW8-F1
#
_entry.id   AF-A0A532CCW8-F1
#
_cell.length_a   1.000
_cell.length_b   1.000
_cell.length_c   1.000
_cell.angle_alpha   90.00
_cell.angle_beta   90.00
_cell.angle_gamma   90.00
#
_symmetry.space_group_name_H-M   'P 1'
#
loop_
_entity.id
_entity.type
_entity.pdbx_description
1 polymer ?
#
loop_
_entity_poly.entity_id
_entity_poly.type
_entity_poly.pdbx_seq_one_letter_code
_entity_poly.pdbx_strand_id
1 'polypeptide(L)'
;MREEIDQSSMFEEIVGSSDVIRSILTQVAKVAPSDSTVLVLGETGTGKELIARAIHCSSARKQGPFIAANCAGFTDSLLGSQLFGHKRGAFTGAVGDQAGLFESADGGTVFLDEIGDIPLNVQTSLLRVLQE
;
A
#
# COMPACT_ATOMS: atom_id res chain seq x y z
N MET A 1 -7.69 -13.08 35.09
CA MET A 1 -7.13 -13.94 34.04
C MET A 1 -6.99 -13.05 32.83
N ARG A 2 -5.77 -12.60 32.51
CA ARG A 2 -5.53 -11.58 31.46
C ARG A 2 -5.74 -12.23 30.11
N GLU A 3 -6.57 -11.59 29.28
CA GLU A 3 -6.75 -11.90 27.87
C GLU A 3 -5.43 -11.65 27.14
N GLU A 4 -4.57 -12.66 27.09
CA GLU A 4 -3.60 -12.79 26.00
C GLU A 4 -4.42 -13.19 24.78
N ILE A 5 -5.06 -12.19 24.16
CA ILE A 5 -5.62 -12.33 22.83
C ILE A 5 -4.46 -12.81 21.97
N ASP A 6 -4.63 -14.03 21.46
CA ASP A 6 -3.80 -14.70 20.49
C ASP A 6 -3.68 -13.83 19.23
N GLN A 7 -2.80 -12.82 19.30
CA GLN A 7 -2.51 -11.92 18.19
C GLN A 7 -1.91 -12.67 17.00
N SER A 8 -1.45 -13.92 17.19
CA SER A 8 -0.99 -14.81 16.12
C SER A 8 -2.11 -15.14 15.13
N SER A 9 -3.37 -15.22 15.58
CA SER A 9 -4.49 -15.65 14.73
C SER A 9 -4.95 -14.60 13.70
N MET A 10 -4.60 -13.32 13.86
CA MET A 10 -4.96 -12.26 12.91
C MET A 10 -3.93 -12.08 11.79
N PHE A 11 -2.76 -12.72 11.89
CA PHE A 11 -1.63 -12.54 10.98
C PHE A 11 -1.12 -13.88 10.46
N GLU A 12 -2.02 -14.74 9.95
CA GLU A 12 -1.69 -16.11 9.50
C GLU A 12 -0.54 -16.17 8.47
N GLU A 13 -0.29 -15.10 7.72
CA GLU A 13 0.81 -15.02 6.74
C GLU A 13 2.17 -14.63 7.35
N ILE A 14 2.21 -14.03 8.55
CA ILE A 14 3.46 -13.59 9.19
C ILE A 14 3.94 -14.66 10.17
N VAL A 15 4.85 -15.50 9.71
CA VAL A 15 5.46 -16.56 10.53
C VAL A 15 6.71 -16.02 11.23
N GLY A 16 6.65 -15.81 12.55
CA GLY A 16 7.81 -15.43 13.35
C GLY A 16 7.47 -15.16 14.82
N SER A 17 8.32 -15.62 15.74
CA SER A 17 8.13 -15.51 17.19
C SER A 17 9.17 -14.63 17.89
N SER A 18 9.99 -13.89 17.14
CA SER A 18 11.01 -13.02 17.73
C SER A 18 10.39 -11.76 18.34
N ASP A 19 11.05 -11.19 19.35
CA ASP A 19 10.62 -9.94 19.99
C ASP A 19 10.52 -8.78 18.99
N VAL A 20 11.35 -8.78 17.95
CA VAL A 20 11.33 -7.79 16.87
C VAL A 20 10.03 -7.89 16.07
N ILE A 21 9.64 -9.09 15.64
CA ILE A 21 8.36 -9.29 14.93
C ILE A 21 7.18 -8.92 15.82
N ARG A 22 7.21 -9.31 17.10
CA ARG A 22 6.14 -8.94 18.06
C ARG A 22 6.00 -7.43 18.23
N SER A 23 7.13 -6.71 18.25
CA SER A 23 7.14 -5.24 18.28
C SER A 23 6.52 -4.63 17.03
N ILE A 24 6.85 -5.14 15.84
CA ILE A 24 6.26 -4.71 14.57
C ILE A 24 4.74 -4.96 14.56
N LEU A 25 4.29 -6.15 14.96
CA LEU A 25 2.86 -6.46 15.03
C LEU A 25 2.12 -5.55 16.03
N THR A 26 2.77 -5.17 17.13
CA THR A 26 2.23 -4.17 18.06
C THR A 26 2.08 -2.79 17.41
N GLN A 27 2.99 -2.39 16.53
CA GLN A 27 2.87 -1.14 15.76
C GLN A 27 1.75 -1.23 14.71
N VAL A 28 1.66 -2.37 14.01
CA VAL A 28 0.56 -2.66 13.07
C VAL A 28 -0.79 -2.51 13.75
N ALA A 29 -0.99 -3.15 14.91
CA ALA A 29 -2.23 -3.07 15.67
C ALA A 29 -2.59 -1.64 16.12
N LYS A 30 -1.58 -0.78 16.32
CA LYS A 30 -1.80 0.63 16.69
C LYS A 30 -2.18 1.51 15.51
N VAL A 31 -1.60 1.28 14.34
CA VAL A 31 -1.80 2.15 13.17
C VAL A 31 -2.97 1.71 12.30
N ALA A 32 -3.30 0.42 12.27
CA ALA A 32 -4.39 -0.14 11.48
C ALA A 32 -5.76 0.54 11.66
N PRO A 33 -6.22 0.92 12.87
CA PRO A 33 -7.51 1.61 13.03
C PRO A 33 -7.47 3.09 12.62
N SER A 34 -6.31 3.64 12.25
CA SER A 34 -6.17 5.05 11.84
C SER A 34 -6.29 5.23 10.33
N ASP A 35 -6.62 6.47 9.92
CA ASP A 35 -6.63 6.89 8.52
C ASP A 35 -5.29 7.44 8.01
N SER A 36 -4.25 7.35 8.83
CA SER A 36 -2.92 7.88 8.48
C SER A 36 -2.22 7.04 7.42
N THR A 37 -1.49 7.70 6.53
CA THR A 37 -0.54 7.03 5.63
C THR A 37 0.60 6.38 6.42
N VAL A 38 0.99 5.16 6.05
CA VAL A 38 2.05 4.38 6.73
C VAL A 38 3.24 4.20 5.81
N LEU A 39 4.44 4.53 6.31
CA LEU A 39 5.71 4.25 5.64
C LEU A 39 6.34 2.99 6.22
N VAL A 40 6.46 1.94 5.40
CA VAL A 40 7.10 0.68 5.80
C VAL A 40 8.56 0.68 5.32
N LEU A 41 9.50 0.70 6.26
CA LEU A 41 10.94 0.68 5.98
C LEU A 41 11.50 -0.73 6.21
N GLY A 42 12.36 -1.18 5.30
CA GLY A 42 13.01 -2.47 5.37
C GLY A 42 13.74 -2.80 4.07
N GLU A 43 14.72 -3.70 4.16
CA GLU A 43 15.48 -4.16 2.99
C GLU A 43 14.59 -4.90 1.97
N THR A 44 15.12 -5.11 0.77
CA THR A 44 14.46 -5.92 -0.25
C THR A 44 14.29 -7.35 0.24
N GLY A 45 13.09 -7.92 0.06
CA GLY A 45 12.81 -9.31 0.46
C GLY A 45 12.44 -9.52 1.93
N THR A 46 12.31 -8.47 2.76
CA THR A 46 11.92 -8.63 4.18
C THR A 46 10.41 -8.74 4.42
N GLY A 47 9.60 -8.96 3.37
CA GLY A 47 8.15 -9.15 3.51
C GLY A 47 7.34 -7.89 3.83
N LYS A 48 7.75 -6.71 3.34
CA LYS A 48 7.02 -5.44 3.56
C LYS A 48 5.55 -5.49 3.12
N GLU A 49 5.25 -6.20 2.03
CA GLU A 49 3.87 -6.38 1.57
C GLU A 49 3.01 -7.13 2.61
N LEU A 50 3.58 -8.12 3.31
CA LEU A 50 2.86 -8.85 4.38
C LEU A 50 2.48 -7.90 5.52
N ILE A 51 3.37 -6.96 5.86
CA ILE A 51 3.07 -5.91 6.86
C ILE A 51 1.96 -4.99 6.36
N ALA A 52 1.99 -4.57 5.10
CA ALA A 52 0.94 -3.73 4.53
C ALA A 52 -0.42 -4.44 4.50
N ARG A 53 -0.46 -5.73 4.14
CA ARG A 53 -1.66 -6.57 4.19
C ARG A 53 -2.18 -6.72 5.62
N ALA A 54 -1.28 -6.96 6.58
CA ALA A 54 -1.62 -7.05 7.99
C ALA A 54 -2.28 -5.76 8.52
N ILE A 55 -1.76 -4.59 8.13
CA ILE A 55 -2.37 -3.28 8.43
C ILE A 55 -3.77 -3.20 7.83
N HIS A 56 -3.94 -3.52 6.54
CA HIS A 56 -5.22 -3.47 5.86
C HIS A 56 -6.27 -4.39 6.50
N CYS A 57 -5.94 -5.67 6.73
CA CYS A 57 -6.84 -6.66 7.34
C CYS A 57 -7.26 -6.29 8.76
N SER A 58 -6.41 -5.55 9.48
CA SER A 58 -6.68 -5.08 10.85
C SER A 58 -7.36 -3.70 10.89
N SER A 59 -7.61 -3.08 9.74
CA SER A 59 -8.20 -1.74 9.63
C SER A 59 -9.72 -1.76 9.53
N ALA A 60 -10.34 -0.58 9.65
CA ALA A 60 -11.76 -0.38 9.33
C ALA A 60 -12.09 -0.65 7.84
N ARG A 61 -11.07 -0.63 6.97
CA ARG A 61 -11.18 -0.78 5.50
C ARG A 61 -10.92 -2.21 5.01
N LYS A 62 -10.83 -3.19 5.90
CA LYS A 62 -10.53 -4.61 5.58
C LYS A 62 -11.48 -5.29 4.58
N GLN A 63 -12.68 -4.75 4.38
CA GLN A 63 -13.66 -5.25 3.40
C GLN A 63 -13.52 -4.56 2.03
N GLY A 64 -12.76 -3.48 1.96
CA GLY A 64 -12.45 -2.77 0.72
C GLY A 64 -11.30 -3.42 -0.05
N PRO A 65 -10.99 -2.93 -1.25
CA PRO A 65 -9.91 -3.45 -2.06
C PRO A 65 -8.53 -3.22 -1.40
N PHE A 66 -7.64 -4.20 -1.49
CA PHE A 66 -6.20 -4.02 -1.25
C PHE A 66 -5.48 -4.13 -2.58
N ILE A 67 -4.88 -3.03 -3.04
CA ILE A 67 -4.16 -2.97 -4.31
C ILE A 67 -2.68 -2.71 -4.04
N ALA A 68 -1.82 -3.64 -4.44
CA ALA A 68 -0.38 -3.48 -4.39
C ALA A 68 0.17 -3.11 -5.77
N ALA A 69 1.09 -2.15 -5.82
CA ALA A 69 1.79 -1.75 -7.03
C ALA A 69 3.28 -1.55 -6.74
N ASN A 70 4.13 -2.13 -7.58
CA ASN A 70 5.55 -1.88 -7.56
C ASN A 70 5.86 -0.68 -8.45
N CYS A 71 6.54 0.32 -7.91
CA CYS A 71 6.82 1.57 -8.59
C CYS A 71 8.11 1.58 -9.43
N ALA A 72 8.91 0.51 -9.35
CA ALA A 72 10.23 0.45 -9.94
C ALA A 72 10.20 0.17 -11.44
N GLY A 73 11.20 0.70 -12.15
CA GLY A 73 11.47 0.36 -13.55
C GLY A 73 10.47 0.91 -14.59
N PHE A 74 9.51 1.75 -14.18
CA PHE A 74 8.56 2.39 -15.10
C PHE A 74 9.03 3.77 -15.57
N THR A 75 8.64 4.14 -16.79
CA THR A 75 8.75 5.53 -17.27
C THR A 75 7.69 6.40 -16.60
N ASP A 76 7.93 7.71 -16.51
CA ASP A 76 7.01 8.70 -15.95
C ASP A 76 5.57 8.55 -16.46
N SER A 77 5.42 8.36 -17.78
CA SER A 77 4.11 8.25 -18.43
C SER A 77 3.36 6.97 -18.04
N LEU A 78 4.06 5.84 -17.94
CA LEU A 78 3.46 4.56 -17.58
C LEU A 78 3.09 4.52 -16.10
N LEU A 79 3.98 4.97 -15.22
CA LEU A 79 3.70 5.00 -13.78
C LEU A 79 2.55 5.96 -13.46
N GLY A 80 2.58 7.17 -14.03
CA GLY A 80 1.48 8.13 -13.87
C GLY A 80 0.16 7.57 -14.39
N SER A 81 0.17 6.94 -15.56
CA SER A 81 -1.02 6.29 -16.13
C SER A 81 -1.54 5.13 -15.26
N GLN A 82 -0.68 4.36 -14.61
CA GLN A 82 -1.14 3.28 -13.73
C GLN A 82 -1.75 3.86 -12.45
N LEU A 83 -1.05 4.79 -11.79
CA LEU A 83 -1.49 5.36 -10.52
C LEU A 83 -2.80 6.16 -10.67
N PHE A 84 -2.85 7.04 -11.67
CA PHE A 84 -3.92 8.03 -11.82
C PHE A 84 -4.88 7.75 -12.97
N GLY A 85 -4.61 6.73 -13.79
CA GLY A 85 -5.41 6.42 -14.97
C GLY A 85 -5.08 7.31 -16.17
N HIS A 86 -5.75 7.05 -17.28
CA HIS A 86 -5.67 7.89 -18.47
C HIS A 86 -6.94 7.83 -19.30
N LYS A 87 -7.12 8.85 -20.15
CA LYS A 87 -8.12 8.88 -21.21
C LYS A 87 -7.52 8.44 -22.52
N ARG A 88 -8.35 7.87 -23.40
CA ARG A 88 -7.95 7.49 -24.76
C ARG A 88 -7.25 8.67 -25.45
N GLY A 89 -6.05 8.42 -25.99
CA GLY A 89 -5.25 9.43 -26.68
C GLY A 89 -4.38 10.31 -25.78
N ALA A 90 -4.30 10.06 -24.47
CA ALA A 90 -3.41 10.81 -23.58
C ALA A 90 -1.91 10.68 -23.91
N PHE A 91 -1.50 9.56 -24.52
CA PHE A 91 -0.14 9.33 -25.03
C PHE A 91 -0.15 8.33 -26.20
N THR A 92 0.98 8.18 -26.89
CA THR A 92 1.15 7.19 -27.97
C THR A 92 1.00 5.77 -27.42
N GLY A 93 -0.10 5.09 -27.75
CA GLY A 93 -0.44 3.77 -27.23
C GLY A 93 -1.65 3.75 -26.27
N ALA A 94 -2.22 4.91 -25.92
CA ALA A 94 -3.46 5.01 -25.13
C ALA A 94 -4.70 4.67 -25.99
N VAL A 95 -4.95 3.38 -26.20
CA VAL A 95 -6.03 2.88 -27.09
C VAL A 95 -7.44 3.04 -26.46
N GLY A 96 -7.53 3.14 -25.13
CA GLY A 96 -8.79 3.25 -24.40
C GLY A 96 -8.67 4.13 -23.16
N ASP A 97 -9.79 4.27 -22.45
CA ASP A 97 -9.80 4.84 -21.10
C ASP A 97 -9.40 3.75 -20.10
N GLN A 98 -8.64 4.12 -19.08
CA GLN A 98 -8.22 3.22 -18.01
C GLN A 98 -8.29 3.93 -16.67
N ALA A 99 -9.02 3.32 -15.71
CA ALA A 99 -9.06 3.79 -14.34
C ALA A 99 -7.69 3.63 -13.66
N GLY A 100 -7.35 4.58 -12.79
CA GLY A 100 -6.13 4.52 -12.00
C GLY A 100 -6.20 3.53 -10.84
N LEU A 101 -5.05 3.19 -10.28
CA LEU A 101 -4.97 2.37 -9.06
C LEU A 101 -5.66 3.05 -7.87
N PHE A 102 -5.56 4.37 -7.74
CA PHE A 102 -6.24 5.10 -6.66
C PHE A 102 -7.76 5.03 -6.77
N GLU A 103 -8.30 5.19 -7.98
CA GLU A 103 -9.74 5.03 -8.24
C GLU A 103 -10.19 3.59 -8.00
N SER A 104 -9.38 2.61 -8.44
CA SER A 104 -9.68 1.19 -8.26
C SER A 104 -9.63 0.76 -6.79
N ALA A 105 -8.88 1.48 -5.95
CA ALA A 105 -8.71 1.21 -4.53
C ALA A 105 -9.64 2.04 -3.64
N ASP A 106 -10.63 2.74 -4.22
CA ASP A 106 -11.56 3.56 -3.46
C ASP A 106 -12.25 2.75 -2.35
N GLY A 107 -12.38 3.36 -1.17
CA GLY A 107 -12.84 2.69 0.06
C GLY A 107 -11.90 1.63 0.65
N GLY A 108 -10.72 1.43 0.07
CA GLY A 108 -9.76 0.38 0.41
C GLY A 108 -8.37 0.89 0.79
N THR A 109 -7.31 0.23 0.30
CA THR A 109 -5.92 0.56 0.61
C THR A 109 -5.02 0.33 -0.59
N VAL A 110 -4.16 1.29 -0.89
CA VAL A 110 -3.08 1.16 -1.89
C VAL A 110 -1.76 0.94 -1.16
N PHE A 111 -1.03 -0.10 -1.54
CA PHE A 111 0.35 -0.32 -1.14
C PHE A 111 1.27 -0.01 -2.33
N LEU A 112 2.20 0.94 -2.13
CA LEU A 112 3.18 1.33 -3.13
C LEU A 112 4.56 0.82 -2.70
N ASP A 113 5.04 -0.24 -3.35
CA ASP A 113 6.38 -0.75 -3.12
C ASP A 113 7.41 0.02 -3.95
N GLU A 114 8.63 0.12 -3.43
CA GLU A 114 9.72 0.88 -4.05
C GLU A 114 9.34 2.34 -4.35
N ILE A 115 8.54 2.96 -3.45
CA ILE A 115 8.10 4.35 -3.57
C ILE A 115 9.25 5.37 -3.61
N GLY A 116 10.48 4.96 -3.25
CA GLY A 116 11.67 5.81 -3.41
C GLY A 116 12.08 6.03 -4.87
N ASP A 117 11.66 5.16 -5.79
CA ASP A 117 12.06 5.16 -7.20
C ASP A 117 11.09 5.92 -8.10
N ILE A 118 10.07 6.59 -7.53
CA ILE A 118 9.11 7.34 -8.34
C ILE A 118 9.71 8.64 -8.91
N PRO A 119 9.44 8.97 -10.19
CA PRO A 119 9.84 10.24 -10.80
C PRO A 119 9.25 11.47 -10.10
N LEU A 120 9.99 12.58 -10.09
CA LEU A 120 9.64 13.80 -9.33
C LEU A 120 8.29 14.44 -9.75
N ASN A 121 7.93 14.34 -11.03
CA ASN A 121 6.63 14.80 -11.53
C ASN A 121 5.48 13.94 -10.97
N VAL A 122 5.66 12.62 -10.87
CA VAL A 122 4.69 11.70 -10.27
C VAL A 122 4.55 11.96 -8.76
N GLN A 123 5.66 12.28 -8.06
CA GLN A 123 5.62 12.69 -6.64
C GLN A 123 4.70 13.87 -6.39
N THR A 124 4.68 14.85 -7.30
CA THR A 124 3.85 16.05 -7.17
C THR A 124 2.35 15.71 -7.24
N SER A 125 1.98 14.80 -8.16
CA SER A 125 0.59 14.33 -8.27
C SER A 125 0.20 13.45 -7.07
N LEU A 126 1.11 12.58 -6.61
CA LEU A 126 0.90 11.76 -5.43
C LEU A 126 0.67 12.61 -4.18
N LEU A 127 1.44 13.69 -4.01
CA LEU A 127 1.29 14.60 -2.88
C LEU A 127 -0.12 15.22 -2.83
N ARG A 128 -0.71 15.55 -3.98
CA ARG A 128 -2.09 16.08 -4.03
C ARG A 128 -3.10 15.05 -3.56
N VAL A 129 -2.96 13.80 -4.01
CA VAL A 129 -3.82 12.68 -3.56
C VAL A 129 -3.72 12.43 -2.05
N LEU A 130 -2.57 12.69 -1.43
CA LEU A 130 -2.39 12.50 0.02
C LEU A 130 -2.84 13.71 0.86
N GLN A 131 -3.03 14.88 0.25
CA GLN A 131 -3.40 16.13 0.94
C GLN A 131 -4.89 16.45 0.87
N GLU A 132 -5.55 15.99 -0.19
CA GLU A 132 -7.00 16.11 -0.40
C GLU A 132 -7.77 14.99 0.31
#